data_AF-A0A0D2ZVP4-F1
#
_entry.id   AF-A0A0D2ZVP4-F1
#
_cell.length_a   1.000
_cell.length_b   1.000
_cell.length_c   1.000
_cell.angle_alpha   90.00
_cell.angle_beta   90.00
_cell.angle_gamma   90.00
#
_symmetry.space_group_name_H-M   'P 1'
#
loop_
_entity.id
_entity.type
_entity.pdbx_description
1 polymer ?
#
loop_
_entity_poly.entity_id
_entity_poly.type
_entity_poly.pdbx_seq_one_letter_code
_entity_poly.pdbx_strand_id
1 'polypeptide(L)'
;MYASAYLSRYMSSPHMKHYQEAKRVLRYVKRTSSFGVYFTSVKEPRLVGYSDSDWGGSKEDKKSTSGYVFTLGSAMFCWQSSK
;
A
#
# COMPACT_ATOMS: atom_id res chain seq x y z
N MET A 1 -0.12 0.65 0.14
CA MET A 1 0.34 0.50 -1.25
C MET A 1 -0.42 1.46 -2.16
N TYR A 2 -0.14 2.76 -2.08
CA TYR A 2 -0.89 3.76 -2.86
C TYR A 2 -0.34 3.90 -4.29
N ALA A 3 0.98 4.07 -4.43
CA ALA A 3 1.60 4.34 -5.73
C ALA A 3 1.36 3.22 -6.76
N SER A 4 1.48 1.95 -6.36
CA SER A 4 1.21 0.81 -7.25
C SER A 4 -0.27 0.70 -7.64
N ALA A 5 -1.18 0.83 -6.66
CA ALA A 5 -2.63 0.78 -6.90
C ALA A 5 -3.16 1.97 -7.73
N TYR A 6 -2.49 3.12 -7.65
CA TYR A 6 -2.82 4.26 -8.50
C TYR A 6 -2.32 4.07 -9.93
N LEU A 7 -1.07 3.62 -10.11
CA LEU A 7 -0.49 3.39 -11.43
C LEU A 7 -1.18 2.26 -12.20
N SER A 8 -1.72 1.24 -11.51
CA SER A 8 -2.45 0.14 -12.16
C SER A 8 -3.70 0.60 -12.91
N ARG A 9 -4.30 1.74 -12.53
CA ARG A 9 -5.48 2.32 -13.20
C ARG A 9 -5.23 2.69 -14.66
N TYR A 10 -3.98 2.98 -15.02
CA TYR A 10 -3.59 3.41 -16.36
C TYR A 10 -2.99 2.27 -17.20
N MET A 11 -3.09 1.01 -16.75
CA MET A 11 -2.53 -0.13 -17.50
C MET A 11 -3.20 -0.37 -18.84
N SER A 12 -4.47 0.02 -19.01
CA SER A 12 -5.19 -0.08 -20.29
C SER A 12 -4.70 0.92 -21.33
N SER A 13 -4.16 2.08 -20.91
CA SER A 13 -3.64 3.12 -21.80
C SER A 13 -2.53 3.93 -21.10
N PRO A 14 -1.32 3.36 -20.97
CA PRO A 14 -0.24 4.00 -20.23
C PRO A 14 0.39 5.14 -21.03
N HIS A 15 0.59 6.28 -20.37
CA HIS A 15 1.33 7.42 -20.91
C HIS A 15 2.77 7.43 -20.42
N MET A 16 3.66 8.16 -21.11
CA MET A 16 5.08 8.26 -20.75
C MET A 16 5.29 8.68 -19.28
N LYS A 17 4.45 9.58 -18.76
CA LYS A 17 4.48 10.00 -17.35
C LYS A 17 4.26 8.80 -16.41
N HIS A 18 3.25 7.97 -16.67
CA HIS A 18 2.95 6.79 -15.84
C HIS A 18 4.08 5.75 -15.91
N TYR A 19 4.69 5.57 -17.08
CA TYR A 19 5.84 4.68 -17.25
C TYR A 19 7.07 5.15 -16.46
N GLN A 20 7.35 6.45 -16.44
CA GLN A 20 8.45 7.02 -15.66
C GLN A 20 8.23 6.83 -14.15
N GLU A 21 7.02 7.06 -13.66
CA GLU A 21 6.66 6.84 -12.26
C GLU A 21 6.70 5.35 -11.88
N ALA A 22 6.20 4.45 -12.73
CA ALA A 22 6.30 3.01 -12.50
C ALA A 22 7.77 2.55 -12.36
N LYS A 23 8.66 3.05 -13.24
CA LYS A 23 10.11 2.79 -13.12
C LYS A 23 10.68 3.33 -11.81
N ARG A 24 10.21 4.48 -11.32
CA ARG A 24 10.65 5.03 -10.03
C ARG A 24 10.25 4.12 -8.87
N VAL A 25 9.01 3.64 -8.85
CA VAL A 25 8.51 2.69 -7.84
C VAL A 25 9.34 1.39 -7.86
N LEU A 26 9.59 0.83 -9.04
CA LEU A 26 10.39 -0.39 -9.17
C LEU A 26 11.85 -0.20 -8.72
N ARG A 27 12.47 0.94 -9.04
CA ARG A 27 13.82 1.27 -8.54
C ARG A 27 13.87 1.40 -7.03
N TYR A 28 12.84 1.98 -6.42
CA TYR A 28 12.74 2.07 -4.96
C TYR A 28 12.69 0.67 -4.35
N VAL A 29 11.77 -0.19 -4.81
CA VAL A 29 11.63 -1.58 -4.34
C VAL A 29 12.95 -2.35 -4.48
N LYS A 30 13.63 -2.22 -5.63
CA LYS A 30 14.93 -2.86 -5.84
C LYS A 30 16.01 -2.35 -4.88
N ARG A 31 16.04 -1.05 -4.59
CA ARG A 31 17.05 -0.45 -3.71
C ARG A 31 16.80 -0.77 -2.23
N THR A 32 15.55 -0.99 -1.84
CA THR A 32 15.16 -1.28 -0.45
C THR A 32 14.82 -2.75 -0.24
N SER A 33 15.23 -3.65 -1.12
CA SER A 33 14.92 -5.08 -1.01
C SER A 33 15.53 -5.75 0.23
N SER A 34 16.61 -5.17 0.77
CA SER A 34 17.24 -5.61 2.02
C SER A 34 16.60 -5.01 3.27
N PHE A 35 15.61 -4.13 3.13
CA PHE A 35 14.98 -3.47 4.27
C PHE A 35 13.92 -4.40 4.86
N GLY A 36 13.81 -4.41 6.18
CA GLY A 36 12.81 -5.19 6.91
C GLY A 36 12.02 -4.32 7.88
N VAL A 37 10.99 -4.92 8.46
CA VAL A 37 10.25 -4.32 9.58
C VAL A 37 10.97 -4.68 10.88
N TYR A 38 11.28 -3.68 11.69
CA TYR A 38 11.92 -3.89 12.98
C TYR A 38 10.86 -4.09 14.08
N PHE A 39 10.98 -5.18 14.83
CA PHE A 39 10.12 -5.48 15.96
C PHE A 39 10.88 -5.26 17.28
N THR A 40 10.22 -4.62 18.24
CA THR A 40 10.70 -4.51 19.61
C THR A 40 9.96 -5.49 20.50
N SER A 41 10.61 -5.93 21.58
CA SER A 41 9.97 -6.82 22.56
C SER A 41 8.78 -6.12 23.23
N VAL A 42 7.65 -6.82 23.27
CA VAL A 42 6.42 -6.40 23.97
C VAL A 42 6.03 -7.55 24.89
N LYS A 43 5.72 -7.27 26.16
CA LYS A 43 5.39 -8.30 27.17
C LYS A 43 4.25 -9.23 26.74
N GLU A 44 3.25 -8.66 26.07
CA GLU A 44 2.07 -9.37 25.58
C GLU A 44 1.76 -8.89 24.14
N PRO A 45 2.41 -9.45 23.11
CA PRO A 45 2.13 -9.05 21.74
C PRO A 45 0.72 -9.50 21.35
N ARG A 46 -0.13 -8.54 20.97
CA ARG A 46 -1.48 -8.81 20.47
C ARG A 46 -1.53 -8.63 18.96
N LEU A 47 -2.30 -9.49 18.30
CA LEU A 47 -2.67 -9.32 16.89
C LEU A 47 -3.85 -8.35 16.83
N VAL A 48 -3.65 -7.18 16.23
CA VAL A 48 -4.69 -6.16 16.07
C VAL A 48 -4.86 -5.84 14.60
N GLY A 49 -6.09 -5.98 14.11
CA GLY A 49 -6.50 -5.64 12.76
C GLY A 49 -7.35 -4.38 12.73
N TYR A 50 -7.11 -3.51 11.76
CA TYR A 50 -7.96 -2.37 11.44
C TYR A 50 -8.43 -2.51 9.99
N SER A 51 -9.65 -2.09 9.71
CA SER A 51 -10.18 -1.98 8.36
C SER A 51 -10.91 -0.66 8.21
N ASP A 52 -10.78 -0.07 7.03
CA ASP A 52 -11.44 1.19 6.67
C ASP A 52 -11.92 1.12 5.22
N SER A 53 -12.94 1.90 4.92
CA SER A 53 -13.46 2.07 3.57
C SER A 53 -13.88 3.52 3.35
N ASP A 54 -13.28 4.18 2.37
CA ASP A 54 -13.75 5.48 1.93
C ASP A 54 -14.87 5.33 0.88
N TRP A 55 -15.89 6.18 0.95
CA TRP A 55 -16.90 6.30 -0.11
C TRP A 55 -16.78 7.68 -0.73
N GLY A 56 -16.66 7.75 -2.06
CA GLY A 56 -16.52 9.01 -2.80
C GLY A 56 -15.14 9.68 -2.71
N GLY A 57 -14.11 9.01 -2.18
CA GLY A 57 -12.74 9.56 -2.09
C GLY A 57 -12.06 9.79 -3.44
N SER A 58 -12.51 9.11 -4.51
CA SER A 58 -11.97 9.29 -5.84
C SER A 58 -12.85 10.16 -6.74
N LYS A 59 -12.33 11.34 -7.11
CA LYS A 59 -12.98 12.28 -8.04
C LYS A 59 -13.13 11.75 -9.47
N GLU A 60 -12.32 10.76 -9.86
CA GLU A 60 -12.24 10.25 -11.24
C GLU A 60 -13.34 9.21 -11.54
N ASP A 61 -13.57 8.26 -10.64
CA ASP A 61 -14.41 7.08 -10.91
C ASP A 61 -15.45 6.80 -9.80
N LYS A 62 -15.48 7.61 -8.73
CA LYS A 62 -16.39 7.48 -7.56
C LYS A 62 -16.37 6.10 -6.89
N LYS A 63 -15.35 5.28 -7.15
CA LYS A 63 -15.17 3.97 -6.52
C LYS A 63 -14.61 4.13 -5.12
N SER A 64 -15.13 3.31 -4.21
CA SER A 64 -14.61 3.18 -2.86
C SER A 64 -13.23 2.55 -2.84
N THR A 65 -12.38 3.05 -1.97
CA THR A 65 -11.12 2.41 -1.61
C THR A 65 -11.31 1.76 -0.26
N SER A 66 -11.18 0.43 -0.20
CA SER A 66 -11.14 -0.31 1.05
C SER A 66 -9.70 -0.69 1.40
N GLY A 67 -9.44 -0.86 2.68
CA GLY A 67 -8.13 -1.26 3.16
C GLY A 67 -8.18 -1.98 4.49
N TYR A 68 -7.11 -2.69 4.76
CA TYR A 68 -6.86 -3.25 6.08
C TYR A 68 -5.39 -3.18 6.43
N VAL A 69 -5.13 -3.24 7.73
CA VAL A 69 -3.80 -3.35 8.32
C VAL A 69 -3.85 -4.28 9.54
N PHE A 70 -2.88 -5.19 9.62
CA PHE A 70 -2.62 -6.01 10.79
C PHE A 70 -1.28 -5.66 11.42
N THR A 71 -1.32 -5.53 12.74
CA THR A 71 -0.17 -5.27 13.61
C THR A 71 0.03 -6.41 14.59
N LEU A 72 1.29 -6.67 14.94
CA LEU A 72 1.66 -7.62 15.98
C LEU A 72 2.65 -6.94 16.92
N GLY A 73 2.22 -6.74 18.17
CA GLY A 73 3.06 -6.07 19.17
C GLY A 73 3.41 -4.64 18.74
N SER A 74 4.66 -4.41 18.34
CA SER A 74 5.20 -3.07 18.07
C SER A 74 5.11 -2.59 16.62
N ALA A 75 4.78 -3.47 15.67
CA ALA A 75 4.86 -3.12 14.25
C ALA A 75 3.77 -3.78 13.38
N MET A 76 3.55 -3.18 12.22
CA MET A 76 2.67 -3.68 11.17
C MET A 76 3.40 -4.70 10.29
N PHE A 77 2.74 -5.81 9.95
CA PHE A 77 3.34 -6.85 9.10
C PHE A 77 2.50 -7.22 7.88
N CYS A 78 1.21 -6.91 7.87
CA CYS A 78 0.32 -7.22 6.75
C CYS A 78 -0.63 -6.04 6.52
N TRP A 79 -0.78 -5.64 5.25
CA TRP A 79 -1.67 -4.56 4.85
C TRP A 79 -2.09 -4.72 3.40
N GLN A 80 -3.29 -4.27 3.09
CA GLN A 80 -3.78 -4.21 1.72
C GLN A 80 -4.61 -2.96 1.52
N SER A 81 -4.62 -2.47 0.29
CA SER A 81 -5.57 -1.48 -0.19
C SER A 81 -6.15 -2.00 -1.50
N SER A 82 -7.47 -1.98 -1.61
CA SER A 82 -8.25 -2.37 -2.77
C SER A 82 -9.13 -1.20 -3.17
N LYS A 83 -9.26 -0.99 -4.48
CA LYS A 83 -10.13 0.01 -5.05
C LYS A 83 -10.89 -0.61 -6.22
#